data_AF-W5SAD1-F1
#
_entry.id   AF-W5SAD1-F1
#
_cell.length_a   1.000
_cell.length_b   1.000
_cell.length_c   1.000
_cell.angle_alpha   90.00
_cell.angle_beta   90.00
_cell.angle_gamma   90.00
#
_symmetry.space_group_name_H-M   'P 1'
#
loop_
_entity.id
_entity.type
_entity.pdbx_description
1 polymer ?
#
loop_
_entity_poly.entity_id
_entity_poly.type
_entity_poly.pdbx_seq_one_letter_code
_entity_poly.pdbx_strand_id
1 'polypeptide(L)'
;MAFKNREAKYNILFKSNLSTADIANILDVSESTVLKVKLNILGELASNLGSTDTTSRSSSDVDLGELARDATCEAYRLEEERDSFYKSFYKIANSYINSHFKYKELIFRSDFKKLIDVNSEILNLEKEISNSDDESLCKKLRFDLKHKIYKKNFISKKLILNDMREDYECLIKLKEIFKFKGLKLG
;
A
#
# COMPACT_ATOMS: atom_id res chain seq x y z
N MET A 1 -7.66 3.32 -15.02
CA MET A 1 -7.72 4.06 -16.30
C MET A 1 -7.33 5.50 -16.01
N ALA A 2 -6.24 6.02 -16.59
CA ALA A 2 -5.94 7.44 -16.49
C ALA A 2 -7.02 8.22 -17.25
N PHE A 3 -7.64 9.21 -16.61
CA PHE A 3 -8.65 10.06 -17.24
C PHE A 3 -8.12 10.59 -18.57
N LYS A 4 -8.72 10.18 -19.69
CA LYS A 4 -8.27 10.49 -21.06
C LYS A 4 -8.43 11.95 -21.48
N ASN A 5 -8.93 12.84 -20.62
CA ASN A 5 -9.20 14.23 -21.00
C ASN A 5 -8.66 15.22 -19.97
N ARG A 6 -7.33 15.39 -19.97
CA ARG A 6 -6.62 16.32 -19.08
C ARG A 6 -7.01 17.78 -19.38
N GLU A 7 -7.32 18.09 -20.63
CA GLU A 7 -7.70 19.41 -21.12
C GLU A 7 -9.08 19.85 -20.62
N ALA A 8 -10.07 18.95 -20.64
CA ALA A 8 -11.39 19.22 -20.05
C ALA A 8 -11.30 19.55 -18.55
N LYS A 9 -10.38 18.91 -17.81
CA LYS A 9 -10.15 19.21 -16.38
C LYS A 9 -9.59 20.62 -16.18
N TYR A 10 -8.60 21.02 -16.99
CA TYR A 10 -8.07 22.39 -16.94
C TYR A 10 -9.16 23.43 -17.25
N ASN A 11 -10.01 23.19 -18.26
CA ASN A 11 -11.09 24.10 -18.62
C ASN A 11 -12.14 24.29 -17.50
N ILE A 12 -12.48 23.23 -16.77
CA ILE A 12 -13.40 23.32 -15.62
C ILE A 12 -12.75 24.08 -14.47
N LEU A 13 -11.50 23.76 -14.16
CA LEU A 13 -10.77 24.34 -13.04
C LEU A 13 -10.45 25.83 -13.28
N PHE A 14 -10.15 26.24 -14.51
CA PHE A 14 -9.94 27.66 -14.85
C PHE A 14 -11.21 28.51 -14.81
N LYS A 15 -12.39 27.90 -14.95
CA LYS A 15 -13.69 28.57 -14.78
C LYS A 15 -14.15 28.63 -13.33
N SER A 16 -13.47 27.90 -12.44
CA SER A 16 -13.71 27.96 -11.01
C SER A 16 -12.90 29.12 -10.41
N ASN A 17 -13.38 29.76 -9.35
CA ASN A 17 -12.67 30.84 -8.63
C ASN A 17 -11.46 30.34 -7.81
N LEU A 18 -10.76 29.31 -8.30
CA LEU A 18 -9.59 28.71 -7.65
C LEU A 18 -8.32 29.45 -8.05
N SER A 19 -7.36 29.54 -7.13
CA SER A 19 -6.05 30.09 -7.43
C SER A 19 -5.23 29.11 -8.29
N THR A 20 -4.23 29.61 -9.00
CA THR A 20 -3.31 28.78 -9.80
C THR A 20 -2.61 27.71 -8.93
N ALA A 21 -2.29 28.05 -7.68
CA ALA A 21 -1.70 27.14 -6.71
C ALA A 21 -2.66 26.00 -6.32
N ASP A 22 -3.95 26.32 -6.13
CA ASP A 22 -4.97 25.31 -5.82
C ASP A 22 -5.16 24.35 -6.99
N ILE A 23 -5.20 24.87 -8.22
CA ILE A 23 -5.33 24.06 -9.43
C ILE A 23 -4.10 23.16 -9.62
N ALA A 24 -2.91 23.66 -9.32
CA ALA A 24 -1.65 22.90 -9.37
C ALA A 24 -1.67 21.72 -8.39
N ASN A 25 -2.11 21.97 -7.15
CA ASN A 25 -2.27 20.95 -6.13
C ASN A 25 -3.34 19.90 -6.51
N ILE A 26 -4.49 20.33 -7.03
CA ILE A 26 -5.58 19.43 -7.46
C ILE A 26 -5.15 18.51 -8.60
N LEU A 27 -4.31 19.00 -9.51
CA LEU A 27 -3.88 18.28 -10.71
C LEU A 27 -2.53 17.56 -10.56
N ASP A 28 -1.89 17.68 -9.39
CA ASP A 28 -0.56 17.16 -9.10
C ASP A 28 0.48 17.58 -10.16
N VAL A 29 0.55 18.89 -10.42
CA VAL A 29 1.46 19.51 -11.38
C VAL A 29 2.07 20.78 -10.81
N SER A 30 3.17 21.26 -11.40
CA SER A 30 3.71 22.57 -11.03
C SER A 30 2.77 23.71 -11.46
N GLU A 31 2.74 24.79 -10.68
CA GLU A 31 2.02 26.03 -11.05
C GLU A 31 2.45 26.56 -12.43
N SER A 32 3.73 26.41 -12.79
CA SER A 32 4.25 26.76 -14.12
C SER A 32 3.61 25.96 -15.25
N THR A 33 3.22 24.71 -15.00
CA THR A 33 2.49 23.87 -15.97
C THR A 33 1.06 24.38 -16.13
N VAL A 34 0.41 24.74 -15.02
CA VAL A 34 -0.94 25.33 -15.02
C VAL A 34 -0.97 26.65 -15.81
N LEU A 35 0.00 27.54 -15.59
CA LEU A 35 0.11 28.81 -16.31
C LEU A 35 0.35 28.63 -17.81
N LYS A 36 1.20 27.67 -18.21
CA LYS A 36 1.45 27.35 -19.62
C LYS A 36 0.18 26.86 -20.32
N VAL A 37 -0.59 25.99 -19.68
CA VAL A 37 -1.85 25.49 -20.25
C VAL A 37 -2.89 26.62 -20.32
N LYS A 38 -2.96 27.47 -19.30
CA LYS A 38 -3.84 28.65 -19.29
C LYS A 38 -3.53 29.59 -20.47
N LEU A 39 -2.25 29.86 -20.72
CA LEU A 39 -1.80 30.69 -21.83
C LEU A 39 -2.07 30.06 -23.20
N ASN A 40 -1.86 28.74 -23.35
CA ASN A 40 -2.18 28.04 -24.59
C ASN A 40 -3.69 28.11 -24.93
N ILE A 41 -4.56 27.88 -23.94
CA ILE A 41 -6.02 27.97 -24.13
C ILE A 41 -6.44 29.41 -24.44
N LEU A 42 -5.84 30.40 -23.77
CA LEU A 42 -6.11 31.82 -24.07
C LEU A 42 -5.60 32.22 -25.47
N GLY A 43 -4.45 31.69 -25.88
CA GLY A 43 -3.84 31.89 -27.20
C GLY A 43 -4.67 31.28 -28.32
N GLU A 44 -5.21 30.07 -28.12
CA GLU A 44 -6.17 29.44 -29.03
C GLU A 44 -7.50 30.21 -29.11
N LEU A 45 -7.95 30.81 -28.00
CA LEU A 45 -9.14 31.67 -28.01
C LEU A 45 -8.89 32.97 -28.79
N ALA A 46 -7.69 33.54 -28.69
CA ALA A 46 -7.31 34.77 -29.39
C ALA A 46 -7.09 34.54 -30.90
N SER A 47 -6.54 33.40 -31.31
CA SER A 47 -6.40 33.04 -32.73
C SER A 47 -7.74 32.74 -33.40
N ASN A 48 -8.74 32.28 -32.63
CA ASN A 48 -10.12 32.09 -33.11
C ASN A 48 -10.96 33.39 -33.13
N LEU A 49 -10.49 34.48 -32.52
CA LEU A 49 -11.20 35.76 -32.43
C LEU A 49 -11.06 36.65 -33.68
N GLY A 50 -10.20 36.28 -34.64
CA GLY A 50 -9.97 37.04 -35.86
C GLY A 50 -11.04 36.91 -36.96
N SER A 51 -12.16 36.21 -36.72
CA SER A 51 -13.10 35.85 -37.79
C SER A 51 -14.56 35.67 -37.35
N THR A 52 -15.11 36.43 -36.41
CA THR A 52 -16.58 36.45 -36.25
C THR A 52 -17.10 37.73 -35.61
N ASP A 53 -18.11 38.28 -36.28
CA ASP A 53 -18.88 39.46 -35.91
C ASP A 53 -19.35 39.47 -34.45
N THR A 54 -19.31 40.67 -33.90
CA THR A 54 -19.89 41.07 -32.62
C THR A 54 -21.38 40.76 -32.56
N THR A 55 -21.73 39.61 -32.00
CA THR A 55 -23.02 39.41 -31.33
C THR A 55 -22.75 39.01 -29.89
N SER A 56 -22.97 39.95 -28.97
CA SER A 56 -22.98 39.69 -27.53
C SER A 56 -24.15 38.75 -27.22
N ARG A 57 -23.92 37.45 -27.35
CA ARG A 57 -24.84 36.43 -26.87
C ARG A 57 -24.69 36.41 -25.35
N SER A 58 -25.75 36.85 -24.67
CA SER A 58 -25.98 36.75 -23.23
C SER A 58 -25.30 35.52 -22.64
N SER A 59 -24.60 35.72 -21.52
CA SER A 59 -24.04 34.66 -20.69
C SER A 59 -25.02 33.49 -20.65
N SER A 60 -24.54 32.33 -21.05
CA SER A 60 -25.27 31.07 -21.01
C SER A 60 -25.99 30.96 -19.67
N ASP A 61 -27.32 30.88 -19.74
CA ASP A 61 -28.23 30.49 -18.68
C ASP A 61 -27.91 29.02 -18.34
N VAL A 62 -26.78 28.79 -17.67
CA VAL A 62 -26.41 27.46 -17.17
C VAL A 62 -27.28 27.27 -15.95
N ASP A 63 -28.26 26.36 -16.03
CA ASP A 63 -29.06 25.97 -14.88
C ASP A 63 -28.11 25.39 -13.81
N LEU A 64 -27.76 26.25 -12.85
CA LEU A 64 -26.88 25.92 -11.74
C LEU A 64 -27.47 24.79 -10.90
N GLY A 65 -28.80 24.63 -10.91
CA GLY A 65 -29.51 23.53 -10.25
C GLY A 65 -29.26 22.20 -10.93
N GLU A 66 -29.31 22.17 -12.27
CA GLU A 66 -28.99 20.96 -13.05
C GLU A 66 -27.50 20.58 -12.91
N LEU A 67 -26.61 21.56 -12.98
CA LEU A 67 -25.17 21.35 -12.78
C LEU A 67 -24.83 20.83 -11.37
N ALA A 68 -25.46 21.38 -10.33
CA ALA A 68 -25.25 20.94 -8.95
C ALA A 68 -25.78 19.52 -8.72
N ARG A 69 -26.92 19.17 -9.33
CA ARG A 69 -27.48 17.82 -9.28
C ARG A 69 -26.56 16.81 -9.96
N ASP A 70 -26.07 17.13 -11.16
CA ASP A 70 -25.17 16.26 -11.91
C ASP A 70 -23.84 16.06 -11.17
N ALA A 71 -23.28 17.13 -10.60
CA ALA A 71 -22.08 17.05 -9.77
C ALA A 71 -22.29 16.20 -8.52
N THR A 72 -23.46 16.29 -7.89
CA THR A 72 -23.82 15.49 -6.71
C THR A 72 -23.97 14.01 -7.07
N CYS A 73 -24.66 13.69 -8.17
CA CYS A 73 -24.78 12.32 -8.67
C CYS A 73 -23.42 11.70 -9.00
N GLU A 74 -22.54 12.46 -9.65
CA GLU A 74 -21.17 12.02 -9.95
C GLU A 74 -20.34 11.82 -8.67
N ALA A 75 -20.51 12.68 -7.65
CA ALA A 75 -19.85 12.51 -6.36
C ALA A 75 -20.27 11.19 -5.68
N TYR A 76 -21.57 10.88 -5.65
CA TYR A 76 -22.07 9.60 -5.11
C TYR A 76 -21.55 8.40 -5.90
N ARG A 77 -21.54 8.48 -7.23
CA ARG A 77 -20.99 7.40 -8.09
C ARG A 77 -19.51 7.15 -7.78
N LEU A 78 -18.72 8.20 -7.62
CA LEU A 78 -17.29 8.09 -7.27
C LEU A 78 -17.08 7.51 -5.87
N GLU A 79 -17.96 7.82 -4.92
CA GLU A 79 -17.94 7.23 -3.58
C GLU A 79 -18.25 5.72 -3.59
N GLU A 80 -19.24 5.29 -4.37
CA GLU A 80 -19.54 3.86 -4.55
C GLU A 80 -18.38 3.10 -5.24
N GLU A 81 -17.77 3.70 -6.26
CA GLU A 81 -16.60 3.13 -6.94
C GLU A 81 -15.41 3.00 -5.98
N ARG A 82 -15.19 4.00 -5.12
CA ARG A 82 -14.17 4.00 -4.07
C ARG A 82 -14.42 2.88 -3.05
N ASP A 83 -15.64 2.72 -2.57
CA ASP A 83 -16.00 1.69 -1.60
C ASP A 83 -15.86 0.28 -2.20
N SER A 84 -16.26 0.11 -3.46
CA SER A 84 -16.07 -1.14 -4.22
C SER A 84 -14.59 -1.49 -4.42
N PHE A 85 -13.76 -0.48 -4.71
CA PHE A 85 -12.31 -0.62 -4.79
C PHE A 85 -11.73 -1.11 -3.46
N TYR A 86 -12.04 -0.45 -2.33
CA TYR A 86 -11.51 -0.83 -1.02
C TYR A 86 -11.97 -2.22 -0.62
N LYS A 87 -13.25 -2.56 -0.84
CA LYS A 87 -13.78 -3.90 -0.57
C LYS A 87 -13.03 -4.97 -1.35
N SER A 88 -12.75 -4.72 -2.63
CA SER A 88 -11.98 -5.63 -3.49
C SER A 88 -10.52 -5.75 -3.03
N PHE A 89 -9.89 -4.61 -2.71
CA PHE A 89 -8.53 -4.55 -2.18
C PHE A 89 -8.40 -5.38 -0.90
N TYR A 90 -9.22 -5.12 0.12
CA TYR A 90 -9.18 -5.84 1.39
C TYR A 90 -9.50 -7.33 1.23
N LYS A 91 -10.45 -7.69 0.36
CA LYS A 91 -10.76 -9.10 0.09
C LYS A 91 -9.54 -9.85 -0.44
N ILE A 92 -8.82 -9.25 -1.39
CA ILE A 92 -7.62 -9.86 -1.99
C ILE A 92 -6.46 -9.88 -0.97
N ALA A 93 -6.23 -8.77 -0.28
CA ALA A 93 -5.21 -8.66 0.76
C ALA A 93 -5.38 -9.77 1.81
N ASN A 94 -6.58 -9.84 2.40
CA ASN A 94 -6.89 -10.81 3.45
C ASN A 94 -6.81 -12.25 2.95
N SER A 95 -7.32 -12.53 1.74
CA SER A 95 -7.23 -13.88 1.17
C SER A 95 -5.77 -14.31 0.98
N TYR A 96 -4.93 -13.42 0.47
CA TYR A 96 -3.53 -13.71 0.20
C TYR A 96 -2.73 -13.85 1.50
N ILE A 97 -2.87 -12.89 2.43
CA ILE A 97 -2.24 -12.91 3.74
C ILE A 97 -2.62 -14.17 4.53
N ASN A 98 -3.89 -14.56 4.54
CA ASN A 98 -4.33 -15.79 5.21
C ASN A 98 -3.71 -17.05 4.60
N SER A 99 -3.53 -17.07 3.29
CA SER A 99 -2.88 -18.20 2.60
C SER A 99 -1.39 -18.23 2.92
N HIS A 100 -0.74 -17.07 2.99
CA HIS A 100 0.66 -16.92 3.36
C HIS A 100 0.93 -17.37 4.80
N PHE A 101 0.06 -17.04 5.76
CA PHE A 101 0.20 -17.52 7.13
C PHE A 101 0.18 -19.06 7.23
N LYS A 102 -0.73 -19.72 6.51
CA LYS A 102 -0.77 -21.18 6.45
C LYS A 102 0.49 -21.78 5.82
N TYR A 103 1.01 -21.13 4.77
CA TYR A 103 2.25 -21.54 4.13
C TYR A 103 3.47 -21.39 5.06
N LYS A 104 3.58 -20.26 5.77
CA LYS A 104 4.61 -20.03 6.79
C LYS A 104 4.59 -21.08 7.88
N GLU A 105 3.40 -21.43 8.39
CA GLU A 105 3.24 -22.48 9.39
C GLU A 105 3.83 -23.81 8.91
N LEU A 106 3.55 -24.20 7.66
CA LEU A 106 4.07 -25.44 7.07
C LEU A 106 5.60 -25.42 6.93
N ILE A 107 6.18 -24.31 6.48
CA ILE A 107 7.64 -24.18 6.33
C ILE A 107 8.32 -24.27 7.69
N PHE A 108 7.86 -23.48 8.65
CA PHE A 108 8.52 -23.35 9.94
C PHE A 108 8.25 -24.51 10.88
N ARG A 109 7.26 -25.38 10.59
CA ARG A 109 6.92 -26.55 11.41
C ARG A 109 8.13 -27.37 11.83
N SER A 110 9.05 -27.64 10.91
CA SER A 110 10.23 -28.47 11.20
C SER A 110 11.22 -27.77 12.15
N ASP A 111 11.43 -26.47 11.99
CA ASP A 111 12.35 -25.68 12.81
C ASP A 111 11.74 -25.38 14.19
N PHE A 112 10.42 -25.18 14.28
CA PHE A 112 9.71 -25.13 15.56
C PHE A 112 9.84 -26.44 16.33
N LYS A 113 9.69 -27.59 15.65
CA LYS A 113 9.89 -28.90 16.29
C LYS A 113 11.31 -29.03 16.86
N LYS A 114 12.34 -28.69 16.07
CA LYS A 114 13.74 -28.69 16.56
C LYS A 114 13.94 -27.77 17.76
N LEU A 115 13.28 -26.61 17.79
CA LEU A 115 13.37 -25.68 18.90
C LEU A 115 12.73 -26.25 20.19
N ILE A 116 11.59 -26.92 20.06
CA ILE A 116 10.92 -27.63 21.17
C ILE A 116 11.81 -28.76 21.70
N ASP A 117 12.40 -29.56 20.80
CA ASP A 117 13.28 -30.66 21.17
C ASP A 117 14.50 -30.13 21.95
N VAL A 118 15.16 -29.08 21.45
CA VAL A 118 16.31 -28.45 22.13
C VAL A 118 15.92 -27.85 23.48
N ASN A 119 14.75 -27.21 23.60
CA ASN A 119 14.27 -26.70 24.88
C ASN A 119 14.03 -27.83 25.89
N SER A 120 13.53 -28.98 25.44
CA SER A 120 13.33 -30.16 26.28
C SER A 120 14.67 -30.73 26.76
N GLU A 121 15.66 -30.80 25.88
CA GLU A 121 17.04 -31.20 26.24
C GLU A 121 17.66 -30.24 27.28
N ILE A 122 17.49 -28.92 27.09
CA ILE A 122 17.96 -27.90 28.05
C ILE A 122 17.33 -28.13 29.43
N LEU A 123 16.01 -28.31 29.48
CA LEU A 123 15.29 -28.49 30.73
C LEU A 123 15.68 -29.79 31.45
N ASN A 124 15.99 -30.85 30.71
CA ASN A 124 16.51 -32.09 31.28
C ASN A 124 17.92 -31.90 31.85
N LEU A 125 18.81 -31.22 31.12
CA LEU A 125 20.16 -30.90 31.61
C LEU A 125 20.12 -30.02 32.88
N GLU A 126 19.23 -29.03 32.93
CA GLU A 126 19.02 -28.20 34.12
C GLU A 126 18.59 -29.04 35.33
N LYS A 127 17.68 -30.01 35.11
CA LYS A 127 17.25 -30.94 36.16
C LYS A 127 18.38 -31.86 36.62
N GLU A 128 19.13 -32.45 35.69
CA GLU A 128 20.26 -33.34 36.01
C GLU A 128 21.35 -32.63 36.81
N ILE A 129 21.70 -31.39 36.43
CA ILE A 129 22.63 -30.56 37.19
C ILE A 129 22.10 -30.25 38.58
N SER A 130 20.81 -29.99 38.73
CA SER A 130 20.21 -29.63 40.03
C SER A 130 20.09 -30.82 40.97
N ASN A 131 20.07 -32.04 40.45
CA ASN A 131 19.88 -33.27 41.22
C ASN A 131 21.20 -34.05 41.46
N SER A 132 22.35 -33.50 41.06
CA SER A 132 23.65 -34.18 41.14
C SER A 132 24.62 -33.42 42.04
N ASP A 133 25.19 -34.13 43.01
CA ASP A 133 26.23 -33.60 43.90
C ASP A 133 27.67 -33.83 43.36
N ASP A 134 27.82 -34.54 42.23
CA ASP A 134 29.13 -34.74 41.57
C ASP A 134 29.54 -33.48 40.79
N GLU A 135 30.49 -32.72 41.35
CA GLU A 135 31.07 -31.50 40.77
C GLU A 135 31.67 -31.72 39.37
N SER A 136 32.32 -32.87 39.13
CA SER A 136 32.96 -33.20 37.85
C SER A 136 31.91 -33.46 36.76
N LEU A 137 30.86 -34.21 37.11
CA LEU A 137 29.71 -34.43 36.24
C LEU A 137 28.97 -33.12 35.95
N CYS A 138 28.67 -32.34 36.97
CA CYS A 138 28.01 -31.04 36.85
C CYS A 138 28.79 -30.07 35.94
N LYS A 139 30.12 -30.08 36.01
CA LYS A 139 30.96 -29.28 35.11
C LYS A 139 30.81 -29.68 33.64
N LYS A 140 30.74 -30.98 33.34
CA LYS A 140 30.50 -31.49 31.98
C LYS A 140 29.10 -31.12 31.49
N LEU A 141 28.07 -31.35 32.32
CA LEU A 141 26.68 -31.03 31.98
C LEU A 141 26.47 -29.53 31.74
N ARG A 142 27.13 -28.65 32.52
CA ARG A 142 27.10 -27.19 32.30
C ARG A 142 27.72 -26.79 30.96
N PHE A 143 28.76 -27.49 30.51
CA PHE A 143 29.34 -27.24 29.19
C PHE A 143 28.36 -27.64 28.08
N ASP A 144 27.74 -28.81 28.19
CA ASP A 144 26.72 -29.27 27.23
C ASP A 144 25.51 -28.35 27.21
N LEU A 145 25.05 -27.89 28.37
CA LEU A 145 23.97 -26.91 28.52
C LEU A 145 24.29 -25.62 27.74
N LYS A 146 25.52 -25.09 27.88
CA LYS A 146 25.96 -23.89 27.15
C LYS A 146 25.90 -24.11 25.63
N HIS A 147 26.32 -25.28 25.16
CA HIS A 147 26.24 -25.63 23.73
C HIS A 147 24.78 -25.74 23.24
N LYS A 148 23.88 -26.36 24.03
CA LYS A 148 22.46 -26.45 23.70
C LYS A 148 21.78 -25.07 23.67
N ILE A 149 22.09 -24.19 24.63
CA ILE A 149 21.61 -22.79 24.63
C ILE A 149 22.10 -22.04 23.38
N TYR A 150 23.36 -22.21 23.00
CA TYR A 150 23.87 -21.62 21.75
C TYR A 150 23.10 -22.13 20.52
N LYS A 151 22.89 -23.45 20.43
CA LYS A 151 22.11 -24.07 19.35
C LYS A 151 20.68 -23.54 19.29
N LYS A 152 20.01 -23.40 20.43
CA LYS A 152 18.68 -22.77 20.55
C LYS A 152 18.69 -21.36 19.96
N ASN A 153 19.62 -20.52 20.40
CA ASN A 153 19.73 -19.13 19.93
C ASN A 153 19.99 -19.05 18.42
N PHE A 154 20.82 -19.95 17.89
CA PHE A 154 21.07 -20.03 16.46
C PHE A 154 19.80 -20.38 15.66
N ILE A 155 19.04 -21.39 16.10
CA ILE A 155 17.77 -21.79 15.48
C ILE A 155 16.76 -20.64 15.55
N SER A 156 16.60 -20.00 16.71
CA SER A 156 15.70 -18.87 16.90
C SER A 156 16.04 -17.70 15.98
N LYS A 157 17.33 -17.34 15.87
CA LYS A 157 17.77 -16.26 14.97
C LYS A 157 17.47 -16.59 13.51
N LYS A 158 17.71 -17.84 13.09
CA LYS A 158 17.39 -18.31 11.74
C LYS A 158 15.89 -18.26 11.45
N LEU A 159 15.05 -18.66 12.41
CA LEU A 159 13.59 -18.57 12.31
C LEU A 159 13.14 -17.12 12.09
N ILE A 160 13.62 -16.17 12.91
CA ILE A 160 13.27 -14.75 12.79
C ILE A 160 13.68 -14.19 11.42
N LEU A 161 14.91 -14.47 10.97
CA LEU A 161 15.39 -13.98 9.67
C LEU A 161 14.58 -14.55 8.50
N ASN A 162 14.24 -15.84 8.55
CA ASN A 162 13.40 -16.44 7.53
C ASN A 162 11.97 -15.86 7.58
N ASP A 163 11.39 -15.67 8.76
CA ASP A 163 10.06 -15.11 8.93
C ASP A 163 9.94 -13.70 8.32
N MET A 164 10.94 -12.84 8.60
CA MET A 164 11.05 -11.52 8.01
C MET A 164 11.19 -11.56 6.48
N ARG A 165 12.01 -12.48 5.96
CA ARG A 165 12.19 -12.64 4.51
C ARG A 165 10.88 -13.05 3.83
N GLU A 166 10.18 -14.04 4.39
CA GLU A 166 8.90 -14.50 3.85
C GLU A 166 7.83 -13.39 3.89
N ASP A 167 7.80 -12.54 4.93
CA ASP A 167 6.89 -11.38 4.96
C ASP A 167 7.23 -10.36 3.88
N TYR A 168 8.51 -10.07 3.68
CA TYR A 168 8.95 -9.16 2.63
C TYR A 168 8.55 -9.67 1.24
N GLU A 169 8.79 -10.95 0.96
CA GLU A 169 8.36 -11.58 -0.30
C GLU A 169 6.85 -11.58 -0.47
N CYS A 170 6.10 -11.80 0.61
CA CYS A 170 4.64 -11.69 0.61
C CYS A 170 4.18 -10.28 0.20
N LEU A 171 4.79 -9.23 0.77
CA LEU A 171 4.47 -7.84 0.43
C LEU A 171 4.78 -7.52 -1.04
N ILE A 172 5.91 -7.99 -1.58
CA ILE A 172 6.24 -7.83 -3.00
C ILE A 172 5.19 -8.47 -3.90
N LYS A 173 4.86 -9.75 -3.65
CA LYS A 173 3.86 -10.47 -4.45
C LYS A 173 2.48 -9.83 -4.34
N LEU A 174 2.10 -9.38 -3.15
CA LEU A 174 0.83 -8.67 -2.95
C LEU A 174 0.79 -7.36 -3.77
N LYS A 175 1.89 -6.60 -3.79
CA LYS A 175 2.04 -5.42 -4.64
C LYS A 175 1.91 -5.75 -6.14
N GLU A 176 2.48 -6.87 -6.58
CA GLU A 176 2.34 -7.33 -7.96
C GLU A 176 0.90 -7.73 -8.31
N ILE A 177 0.21 -8.45 -7.42
CA ILE A 177 -1.20 -8.83 -7.57
C ILE A 177 -2.07 -7.58 -7.69
N PHE A 178 -1.83 -6.58 -6.84
CA PHE A 178 -2.55 -5.31 -6.90
C PHE A 178 -2.28 -4.54 -8.19
N LYS A 179 -1.02 -4.46 -8.63
CA LYS A 179 -0.65 -3.83 -9.90
C LYS A 179 -1.34 -4.52 -11.08
N PHE A 180 -1.35 -5.86 -11.11
CA PHE A 180 -2.01 -6.65 -12.15
C PHE A 180 -3.53 -6.40 -12.20
N LYS A 181 -4.17 -6.30 -11.03
CA LYS A 181 -5.62 -6.03 -10.92
C LYS A 181 -6.00 -4.55 -11.07
N GLY A 182 -5.05 -3.67 -11.37
CA GLY A 182 -5.30 -2.23 -11.47
C GLY A 182 -5.63 -1.56 -10.14
N LEU A 183 -5.39 -2.23 -9.01
CA LEU A 183 -5.65 -1.75 -7.67
C LEU A 183 -4.43 -0.96 -7.15
N LYS A 184 -4.15 0.21 -7.73
CA LYS A 184 -3.08 1.08 -7.23
C LYS A 184 -3.62 1.96 -6.09
N LEU A 185 -3.04 1.86 -4.91
CA LEU A 185 -3.08 2.97 -3.95
C LEU A 185 -2.29 4.11 -4.60
N GLY A 186 -2.95 5.26 -4.78
CA GLY A 186 -2.32 6.49 -5.28
C GLY A 186 -1.15 6.91 -4.40
#